data_AF-A0A813NFK5-F1
#
_entry.id   AF-A0A813NFK5-F1
#
_cell.length_a   1.000
_cell.length_b   1.000
_cell.length_c   1.000
_cell.angle_alpha   90.00
_cell.angle_beta   90.00
_cell.angle_gamma   90.00
#
_symmetry.space_group_name_H-M   'P 1'
#
loop_
_entity.id
_entity.type
_entity.pdbx_description
1 polymer ?
#
loop_
_entity_poly.entity_id
_entity_poly.type
_entity_poly.pdbx_seq_one_letter_code
_entity_poly.pdbx_strand_id
1 'polypeptide(L)'
;MNTVKWSNGKLFPNEDLIYDQQAITIYNLEEKTGFQKGKLQLTSHRLLWNDHNDKNCILEISLNQIKNAELKQVQNRPPSSSTSSKLSRQIYPRILLNLDKPFELSNLVDVYGAYPQSFVYFEFEYGGHNEFYQMLNNQLTRKKWTMSLDQQNSLNTKIQNIGISGIQRQKQDKLDQQDQQINESFKDLGVLMSQAKEMVNLSNSLISKISKATVASTNENEETEDIKKLKGYFLNMGLIDNPVTKESSGSQYHKALALEISNNFTKIISQNGGIMTLADIYCKLNRARGIAGLISAEDLLNACKQLNKINLDLKYNVYKDLNLHVLEIQNNQMNEQNMSKISELIEQNEYLTPYGLSKSMGCSLIVAKKLLLDGEQYGKLCRDETNIDLRFYKNLFLL
;
A
#
# COMPACT_ATOMS: atom_id res chain seq x y z
N MET A 1 -28.99 -18.07 32.89
CA MET A 1 -28.31 -18.90 31.88
C MET A 1 -27.34 -18.02 31.13
N ASN A 2 -26.05 -18.26 31.34
CA ASN A 2 -24.94 -17.38 30.95
C ASN A 2 -24.87 -17.18 29.44
N THR A 3 -24.51 -15.96 29.04
CA THR A 3 -24.42 -15.53 27.64
C THR A 3 -23.22 -16.14 26.92
N VAL A 4 -22.13 -16.35 27.63
CA VAL A 4 -20.91 -16.96 27.11
C VAL A 4 -20.78 -18.39 27.62
N LYS A 5 -20.42 -19.31 26.72
CA LYS A 5 -20.23 -20.73 27.02
C LYS A 5 -18.86 -21.21 26.55
N TRP A 6 -18.33 -22.22 27.23
CA TRP A 6 -17.22 -23.00 26.69
C TRP A 6 -17.72 -23.87 25.57
N SER A 7 -16.97 -23.90 24.46
CA SER A 7 -17.31 -24.67 23.28
C SER A 7 -16.17 -25.61 22.90
N ASN A 8 -16.49 -26.63 22.12
CA ASN A 8 -15.49 -27.53 21.53
C ASN A 8 -14.98 -27.04 20.17
N GLY A 9 -15.40 -25.84 19.74
CA GLY A 9 -14.97 -25.21 18.49
C GLY A 9 -15.49 -25.86 17.21
N LYS A 10 -16.30 -26.93 17.31
CA LYS A 10 -16.83 -27.63 16.13
C LYS A 10 -18.05 -26.90 15.60
N LEU A 11 -18.02 -26.55 14.32
CA LEU A 11 -19.16 -25.94 13.61
C LEU A 11 -20.34 -26.92 13.56
N PHE A 12 -21.56 -26.41 13.75
CA PHE A 12 -22.78 -27.17 13.56
C PHE A 12 -23.02 -27.46 12.06
N PRO A 13 -23.79 -28.51 11.71
CA PRO A 13 -24.02 -28.90 10.31
C PRO A 13 -24.62 -27.81 9.40
N ASN A 14 -25.34 -26.84 9.98
CA ASN A 14 -25.94 -25.70 9.27
C ASN A 14 -25.22 -24.37 9.57
N GLU A 15 -23.99 -24.44 10.08
CA GLU A 15 -23.21 -23.28 10.49
C GLU A 15 -22.01 -23.07 9.57
N ASP A 16 -22.06 -22.00 8.78
CA ASP A 16 -20.93 -21.57 7.95
C ASP A 16 -19.97 -20.67 8.74
N LEU A 17 -18.66 -20.88 8.57
CA LEU A 17 -17.62 -19.92 8.95
C LEU A 17 -17.59 -18.79 7.91
N ILE A 18 -17.63 -17.54 8.38
CA ILE A 18 -17.77 -16.37 7.50
C ILE A 18 -16.49 -15.58 7.45
N TYR A 19 -15.88 -15.34 8.60
CA TYR A 19 -14.68 -14.52 8.70
C TYR A 19 -13.91 -14.91 9.96
N ASP A 20 -12.59 -14.79 9.93
CA ASP A 20 -11.73 -14.99 11.08
C ASP A 20 -10.62 -13.94 11.15
N GLN A 21 -10.21 -13.61 12.38
CA GLN A 21 -9.19 -12.60 12.62
C GLN A 21 -8.32 -13.01 13.80
N GLN A 22 -7.01 -12.79 13.67
CA GLN A 22 -6.01 -13.14 14.69
C GLN A 22 -5.64 -11.94 15.55
N ALA A 23 -5.00 -12.24 16.68
CA ALA A 23 -4.50 -11.29 17.67
C ALA A 23 -5.59 -10.38 18.23
N ILE A 24 -6.65 -11.03 18.73
CA ILE A 24 -7.77 -10.36 19.37
C ILE A 24 -7.71 -10.61 20.86
N THR A 25 -7.76 -9.52 21.61
CA THR A 25 -7.76 -9.52 23.07
C THR A 25 -9.13 -9.10 23.59
N ILE A 26 -9.65 -9.83 24.57
CA ILE A 26 -10.95 -9.54 25.18
C ILE A 26 -10.75 -8.61 26.37
N TYR A 27 -11.55 -7.55 26.46
CA TYR A 27 -11.59 -6.65 27.61
C TYR A 27 -12.99 -6.67 28.22
N ASN A 28 -13.04 -6.58 29.55
CA ASN A 28 -14.24 -6.28 30.30
C ASN A 28 -14.10 -4.85 30.81
N LEU A 29 -14.97 -3.93 30.38
CA LEU A 29 -14.80 -2.49 30.65
C LEU A 29 -13.43 -1.97 30.17
N GLU A 30 -12.62 -1.50 31.09
CA GLU A 30 -11.27 -0.97 30.89
C GLU A 30 -10.20 -1.97 31.34
N GLU A 31 -10.61 -3.12 31.90
CA GLU A 31 -9.72 -4.14 32.42
C GLU A 31 -9.42 -5.22 31.37
N LYS A 32 -8.13 -5.52 31.23
CA LYS A 32 -7.64 -6.55 30.33
C LYS A 32 -7.95 -7.91 30.93
N THR A 33 -8.68 -8.76 30.20
CA THR A 33 -8.94 -10.13 30.66
C THR A 33 -7.72 -11.03 30.43
N GLY A 34 -7.76 -12.25 30.99
CA GLY A 34 -6.76 -13.29 30.70
C GLY A 34 -6.76 -13.79 29.25
N PHE A 35 -7.78 -13.45 28.46
CA PHE A 35 -7.95 -13.87 27.07
C PHE A 35 -7.27 -12.90 26.11
N GLN A 36 -6.01 -13.19 25.77
CA GLN A 36 -5.15 -12.29 25.01
C GLN A 36 -4.65 -12.94 23.73
N LYS A 37 -4.55 -12.15 22.65
CA LYS A 37 -3.97 -12.57 21.37
C LYS A 37 -4.58 -13.82 20.74
N GLY A 38 -5.86 -14.09 21.00
CA GLY A 38 -6.57 -15.22 20.41
C GLY A 38 -7.04 -14.97 18.99
N LYS A 39 -7.67 -15.99 18.41
CA LYS A 39 -8.31 -15.96 17.10
C LYS A 39 -9.83 -15.84 17.28
N LEU A 40 -10.42 -14.76 16.80
CA LEU A 40 -11.88 -14.57 16.78
C LEU A 40 -12.43 -15.05 15.44
N GLN A 41 -13.39 -15.95 15.48
CA GLN A 41 -14.09 -16.50 14.32
C GLN A 41 -15.55 -16.07 14.37
N LEU A 42 -16.00 -15.44 13.29
CA LEU A 42 -17.39 -15.12 13.03
C LEU A 42 -18.01 -16.24 12.18
N THR A 43 -19.03 -16.86 12.73
CA THR A 43 -19.87 -17.82 12.00
C THR A 43 -21.24 -17.23 11.72
N SER A 44 -22.05 -17.96 10.97
CA SER A 44 -23.46 -17.61 10.72
C SER A 44 -24.34 -17.58 11.98
N HIS A 45 -23.91 -18.16 13.11
CA HIS A 45 -24.74 -18.34 14.32
C HIS A 45 -24.12 -17.81 15.61
N ARG A 46 -22.79 -17.79 15.71
CA ARG A 46 -22.03 -17.44 16.93
C ARG A 46 -20.65 -16.85 16.63
N LEU A 47 -20.11 -16.16 17.61
CA LEU A 47 -18.70 -15.78 17.70
C LEU A 47 -17.96 -16.84 18.51
N LEU A 48 -16.81 -17.28 18.00
CA LEU A 48 -15.92 -18.21 18.68
C LEU A 48 -14.57 -17.53 18.87
N TRP A 49 -14.13 -17.34 20.10
CA TRP A 49 -12.77 -16.89 20.39
C TRP A 49 -11.94 -18.08 20.84
N ASN A 50 -10.87 -18.37 20.13
CA ASN A 50 -9.95 -19.46 20.43
C ASN A 50 -8.64 -18.88 20.95
N ASP A 51 -8.13 -19.39 22.06
CA ASP A 51 -6.79 -19.00 22.51
C ASP A 51 -5.71 -19.51 21.54
N HIS A 52 -4.64 -18.73 21.41
CA HIS A 52 -3.48 -19.10 20.59
C HIS A 52 -2.65 -20.20 21.27
N ASN A 53 -2.58 -20.21 22.59
CA ASN A 53 -1.74 -21.12 23.36
C ASN A 53 -2.50 -22.40 23.77
N ASP A 54 -3.76 -22.27 24.21
CA ASP A 54 -4.60 -23.42 24.58
C ASP A 54 -5.72 -23.68 23.56
N LYS A 55 -5.59 -24.78 22.80
CA LYS A 55 -6.58 -25.19 21.79
C LYS A 55 -7.93 -25.62 22.38
N ASN A 56 -8.00 -25.87 23.68
CA ASN A 56 -9.25 -26.22 24.36
C ASN A 56 -9.97 -25.00 24.96
N CYS A 57 -9.31 -23.84 24.98
CA CYS A 57 -9.85 -22.60 25.49
C CYS A 57 -10.63 -21.88 24.38
N ILE A 58 -11.92 -22.23 24.23
CA ILE A 58 -12.81 -21.67 23.21
C ILE A 58 -14.05 -21.05 23.86
N LEU A 59 -14.16 -19.73 23.75
CA LEU A 59 -15.31 -18.97 24.22
C LEU A 59 -16.33 -18.79 23.09
N GLU A 60 -17.58 -19.11 23.38
CA GLU A 60 -18.70 -18.99 22.45
C GLU A 60 -19.67 -17.89 22.90
N ILE A 61 -20.00 -16.98 21.98
CA ILE A 61 -21.04 -15.96 22.15
C ILE A 61 -22.06 -16.12 21.01
N SER A 62 -23.30 -16.49 21.33
CA SER A 62 -24.34 -16.64 20.30
C SER A 62 -24.73 -15.28 19.71
N LEU A 63 -24.82 -15.17 18.37
CA LEU A 63 -25.19 -13.90 17.71
C LEU A 63 -26.60 -13.43 18.08
N ASN A 64 -27.50 -14.34 18.45
CA ASN A 64 -28.84 -14.01 18.94
C ASN A 64 -28.85 -13.16 20.22
N GLN A 65 -27.75 -13.14 20.95
CA GLN A 65 -27.65 -12.41 22.21
C GLN A 65 -27.03 -11.02 22.03
N ILE A 66 -26.59 -10.67 20.83
CA ILE A 66 -25.95 -9.39 20.52
C ILE A 66 -27.03 -8.42 20.06
N LYS A 67 -27.29 -7.36 20.84
CA LYS A 67 -28.23 -6.29 20.48
C LYS A 67 -27.69 -5.41 19.38
N ASN A 68 -26.46 -4.94 19.57
CA ASN A 68 -25.73 -4.11 18.64
C ASN A 68 -24.22 -4.27 18.86
N ALA A 69 -23.47 -3.91 17.82
CA ALA A 69 -22.02 -3.76 17.86
C ALA A 69 -21.67 -2.30 17.57
N GLU A 70 -20.68 -1.75 18.28
CA GLU A 70 -20.17 -0.40 18.06
C GLU A 70 -18.66 -0.44 17.87
N LEU A 71 -18.16 0.25 16.84
CA LEU A 71 -16.72 0.42 16.65
C LEU A 71 -16.24 1.63 17.47
N LYS A 72 -15.38 1.39 18.46
CA LYS A 72 -14.76 2.44 19.29
C LYS A 72 -13.26 2.49 19.02
N GLN A 73 -12.74 3.67 18.71
CA GLN A 73 -11.30 3.92 18.70
C GLN A 73 -10.88 4.42 20.08
N VAL A 74 -10.34 3.53 20.92
CA VAL A 74 -9.94 3.87 22.29
C VAL A 74 -8.45 4.24 22.30
N GLN A 75 -8.14 5.41 22.86
CA GLN A 75 -6.76 5.81 23.17
C GLN A 75 -6.35 5.13 24.47
N ASN A 76 -5.39 4.22 24.44
CA ASN A 76 -4.89 3.62 25.68
C ASN A 76 -4.16 4.68 26.53
N ARG A 77 -4.62 4.87 27.77
CA ARG A 77 -3.91 5.64 28.81
C ARG A 77 -2.76 4.77 29.32
N PRO A 78 -1.54 5.33 29.56
CA PRO A 78 -0.43 4.53 30.05
C PRO A 78 -0.74 3.94 31.44
N PRO A 79 -0.26 2.73 31.77
CA PRO A 79 -0.28 2.25 33.14
C PRO A 79 0.49 3.23 34.02
N SER A 80 -0.09 3.57 35.17
CA SER A 80 0.47 4.49 36.14
C SER A 80 1.67 3.84 36.86
N SER A 81 2.81 3.77 36.19
CA SER A 81 4.15 3.79 36.79
C SER A 81 5.21 3.59 35.71
N SER A 82 6.32 4.31 35.86
CA SER A 82 7.59 4.22 35.12
C SER A 82 7.70 4.98 33.77
N THR A 83 8.16 6.22 33.91
CA THR A 83 9.32 6.83 33.22
C THR A 83 9.62 6.44 31.76
N SER A 84 9.51 7.47 30.91
CA SER A 84 10.31 7.74 29.70
C SER A 84 10.32 6.68 28.58
N SER A 85 9.30 6.73 27.73
CA SER A 85 9.54 6.77 26.27
C SER A 85 8.33 7.42 25.59
N LYS A 86 8.58 8.43 24.74
CA LYS A 86 7.58 8.95 23.79
C LYS A 86 7.44 7.95 22.63
N LEU A 87 7.12 6.68 22.93
CA LEU A 87 6.68 5.74 21.91
C LEU A 87 5.26 6.14 21.49
N SER A 88 5.05 6.16 20.17
CA SER A 88 3.76 6.37 19.50
C SER A 88 2.59 5.82 20.32
N ARG A 89 1.61 6.67 20.64
CA ARG A 89 0.32 6.24 21.21
C ARG A 89 -0.30 5.23 20.23
N GLN A 90 -0.16 3.94 20.52
CA GLN A 90 -0.69 2.90 19.65
C GLN A 90 -2.20 2.81 19.90
N ILE A 91 -2.96 3.33 18.94
CA ILE A 91 -4.42 3.29 18.94
C ILE A 91 -4.80 1.91 18.41
N TYR A 92 -5.38 1.08 19.27
CA TYR A 92 -5.98 -0.18 18.84
C TYR A 92 -7.50 -0.02 18.71
N PRO A 93 -8.08 -0.37 17.55
CA PRO A 93 -9.52 -0.33 17.38
C PRO A 93 -10.18 -1.43 18.22
N ARG A 94 -11.26 -1.06 18.91
CA ARG A 94 -12.07 -1.96 19.73
C ARG A 94 -13.47 -2.09 19.17
N ILE A 95 -14.01 -3.30 19.12
CA ILE A 95 -15.43 -3.55 18.85
C ILE A 95 -16.11 -3.83 20.19
N LEU A 96 -17.10 -2.98 20.53
CA LEU A 96 -17.98 -3.16 21.67
C LEU A 96 -19.20 -3.97 21.24
N LEU A 97 -19.48 -5.08 21.91
CA LEU A 97 -20.74 -5.81 21.77
C LEU A 97 -21.62 -5.56 22.98
N ASN A 98 -22.83 -5.08 22.78
CA ASN A 98 -23.83 -5.04 23.86
C ASN A 98 -24.70 -6.28 23.79
N LEU A 99 -24.80 -7.00 24.90
CA LEU A 99 -25.51 -8.26 25.01
C LEU A 99 -26.87 -8.11 25.72
N ASP A 100 -27.83 -8.96 25.36
CA ASP A 100 -29.18 -8.95 25.90
C ASP A 100 -29.26 -9.24 27.41
N LYS A 101 -28.35 -10.06 27.93
CA LYS A 101 -28.33 -10.54 29.31
C LYS A 101 -26.97 -10.29 29.96
N PRO A 102 -26.91 -10.00 31.28
CA PRO A 102 -25.69 -9.69 32.00
C PRO A 102 -24.62 -10.75 31.81
N PHE A 103 -23.39 -10.26 31.70
CA PHE A 103 -22.19 -11.03 31.45
C PHE A 103 -21.57 -11.40 32.80
N GLU A 104 -21.71 -12.65 33.23
CA GLU A 104 -21.02 -13.17 34.41
C GLU A 104 -19.67 -13.79 33.99
N LEU A 105 -18.61 -12.98 34.07
CA LEU A 105 -17.21 -13.42 34.01
C LEU A 105 -16.73 -14.00 35.35
N SER A 106 -17.60 -14.15 36.35
CA SER A 106 -17.25 -14.59 37.71
C SER A 106 -16.58 -15.96 37.76
N ASN A 107 -16.69 -16.77 36.71
CA ASN A 107 -15.98 -18.05 36.59
C ASN A 107 -14.59 -17.93 35.94
N LEU A 108 -14.13 -16.72 35.62
CA LEU A 108 -12.96 -16.46 34.77
C LEU A 108 -12.04 -15.34 35.27
N VAL A 109 -12.47 -14.56 36.27
CA VAL A 109 -11.64 -13.54 36.93
C VAL A 109 -11.99 -13.56 38.42
N ASP A 110 -10.99 -13.84 39.26
CA ASP A 110 -11.06 -13.51 40.69
C ASP A 110 -11.15 -11.98 40.80
N VAL A 111 -12.30 -11.46 41.26
CA VAL A 111 -12.49 -10.25 42.09
C VAL A 111 -13.86 -9.57 41.82
N TYR A 112 -14.45 -9.13 42.92
CA TYR A 112 -15.75 -8.54 43.17
C TYR A 112 -16.11 -7.33 42.29
N GLY A 113 -17.22 -7.46 41.55
CA GLY A 113 -17.88 -6.33 40.90
C GLY A 113 -19.02 -6.77 39.99
N ALA A 114 -20.25 -6.84 40.54
CA ALA A 114 -21.45 -7.05 39.72
C ALA A 114 -21.74 -5.77 38.93
N TYR A 115 -21.31 -5.70 37.67
CA TYR A 115 -21.64 -4.60 36.79
C TYR A 115 -22.99 -4.87 36.09
N PRO A 116 -23.98 -3.97 36.19
CA PRO A 116 -25.35 -4.19 35.70
C PRO A 116 -25.53 -4.09 34.18
N GLN A 117 -24.43 -4.02 33.40
CA GLN A 117 -24.47 -3.81 31.96
C GLN A 117 -23.60 -4.85 31.24
N SER A 118 -24.22 -5.57 30.32
CA SER A 118 -23.63 -6.70 29.60
C SER A 118 -22.93 -6.23 28.33
N PHE A 119 -21.64 -5.93 28.42
CA PHE A 119 -20.86 -5.59 27.23
C PHE A 119 -19.48 -6.23 27.22
N VAL A 120 -18.97 -6.51 26.02
CA VAL A 120 -17.67 -7.14 25.79
C VAL A 120 -16.89 -6.34 24.75
N TYR A 121 -15.62 -6.08 25.01
CA TYR A 121 -14.73 -5.40 24.09
C TYR A 121 -13.78 -6.39 23.41
N PHE A 122 -13.67 -6.34 22.09
CA PHE A 122 -12.66 -7.03 21.31
C PHE A 122 -11.66 -6.02 20.74
N GLU A 123 -10.41 -6.06 21.20
CA GLU A 123 -9.32 -5.21 20.71
C GLU A 123 -8.54 -5.93 19.60
N PHE A 124 -8.32 -5.25 18.48
CA PHE A 124 -7.67 -5.80 17.28
C PHE A 124 -6.24 -5.26 17.16
N GLU A 125 -5.23 -6.13 17.36
CA GLU A 125 -3.81 -5.71 17.33
C GLU A 125 -3.24 -5.58 15.90
N TYR A 126 -3.68 -6.41 14.95
CA TYR A 126 -3.12 -6.49 13.59
C TYR A 126 -4.04 -5.96 12.47
N GLY A 127 -5.04 -5.13 12.80
CA GLY A 127 -6.00 -4.63 11.80
C GLY A 127 -7.19 -5.59 11.56
N GLY A 128 -7.90 -5.44 10.44
CA GLY A 128 -9.07 -6.28 10.09
C GLY A 128 -10.38 -5.95 10.84
N HIS A 129 -10.35 -5.02 11.79
CA HIS A 129 -11.52 -4.59 12.56
C HIS A 129 -12.68 -4.05 11.70
N ASN A 130 -12.39 -3.30 10.63
CA ASN A 130 -13.44 -2.73 9.76
C ASN A 130 -14.17 -3.82 8.96
N GLU A 131 -13.42 -4.75 8.36
CA GLU A 131 -13.98 -5.89 7.62
C GLU A 131 -14.75 -6.82 8.56
N PHE A 132 -14.17 -7.13 9.73
CA PHE A 132 -14.85 -7.92 10.76
C PHE A 132 -16.16 -7.27 11.22
N TYR A 133 -16.14 -5.96 11.48
CA TYR A 133 -17.31 -5.19 11.91
C TYR A 133 -18.41 -5.16 10.84
N GLN A 134 -18.04 -4.97 9.56
CA GLN A 134 -18.98 -5.03 8.45
C GLN A 134 -19.60 -6.41 8.31
N MET A 135 -18.80 -7.48 8.38
CA MET A 135 -19.30 -8.86 8.29
C MET A 135 -20.19 -9.22 9.48
N LEU A 136 -19.84 -8.77 10.70
CA LEU A 136 -20.65 -8.96 11.90
C LEU A 136 -22.02 -8.28 11.74
N ASN A 137 -22.05 -7.01 11.33
CA ASN A 137 -23.31 -6.30 11.11
C ASN A 137 -24.16 -6.96 10.03
N ASN A 138 -23.54 -7.41 8.93
CA ASN A 138 -24.24 -8.16 7.89
C ASN A 138 -24.89 -9.44 8.46
N GLN A 139 -24.25 -10.13 9.41
CA GLN A 139 -24.86 -11.29 10.08
C GLN A 139 -25.99 -10.89 11.04
N LEU A 140 -25.80 -9.84 11.84
CA LEU A 140 -26.83 -9.26 12.71
C LEU A 140 -28.08 -8.80 11.94
N THR A 141 -27.91 -8.33 10.70
CA THR A 141 -29.03 -8.01 9.80
C THR A 141 -29.66 -9.28 9.21
N ARG A 142 -28.86 -10.24 8.76
CA ARG A 142 -29.35 -11.48 8.13
C ARG A 142 -30.08 -12.41 9.10
N LYS A 143 -29.71 -12.40 10.39
CA LYS A 143 -30.28 -13.22 11.46
C LYS A 143 -30.53 -14.68 11.05
N LYS A 144 -29.58 -15.31 10.34
CA LYS A 144 -29.75 -16.70 9.86
C LYS A 144 -30.11 -17.68 10.99
N TRP A 145 -29.68 -17.41 12.22
CA TRP A 145 -30.02 -18.18 13.41
C TRP A 145 -31.51 -18.16 13.79
N THR A 146 -32.30 -17.18 13.33
CA THR A 146 -33.76 -17.17 13.58
C THR A 146 -34.51 -18.07 12.60
N MET A 147 -33.90 -18.45 11.47
CA MET A 147 -34.54 -19.32 10.49
C MET A 147 -34.70 -20.79 10.95
N SER A 148 -34.18 -21.16 12.14
CA SER A 148 -34.16 -22.56 12.61
C SER A 148 -35.24 -22.93 13.65
N LEU A 149 -36.15 -22.03 14.07
CA LEU A 149 -37.25 -22.43 14.96
C LEU A 149 -38.56 -22.82 14.25
N ASP A 150 -38.80 -22.40 13.01
CA ASP A 150 -40.03 -22.75 12.27
C ASP A 150 -39.89 -23.99 11.37
N GLN A 151 -38.73 -24.66 11.36
CA GLN A 151 -38.48 -25.84 10.52
C GLN A 151 -38.34 -27.16 11.31
N GLN A 152 -38.73 -27.21 12.60
CA GLN A 152 -38.71 -28.48 13.36
C GLN A 152 -39.99 -29.32 13.23
N ASN A 153 -41.02 -28.86 12.53
CA ASN A 153 -42.24 -29.66 12.25
C ASN A 153 -42.40 -30.16 10.80
N SER A 154 -41.40 -30.00 9.93
CA SER A 154 -41.48 -30.45 8.52
C SER A 154 -40.28 -31.28 8.03
N LEU A 155 -39.55 -31.96 8.92
CA LEU A 155 -38.41 -32.81 8.55
C LEU A 155 -38.64 -34.32 8.69
N ASN A 156 -39.90 -34.77 8.74
CA ASN A 156 -40.21 -36.21 8.67
C ASN A 156 -40.82 -36.70 7.35
N THR A 157 -40.82 -35.89 6.28
CA THR A 157 -41.17 -36.40 4.96
C THR A 157 -40.28 -35.77 3.89
N LYS A 158 -39.64 -36.65 3.09
CA LYS A 158 -38.81 -36.38 1.90
C LYS A 158 -37.30 -36.24 2.14
N ILE A 159 -36.72 -37.35 2.59
CA ILE A 159 -35.50 -37.85 1.92
C ILE A 159 -35.94 -38.25 0.50
N GLN A 160 -35.98 -37.29 -0.41
CA GLN A 160 -36.03 -37.55 -1.85
C GLN A 160 -34.59 -37.55 -2.34
N ASN A 161 -34.17 -38.66 -2.93
CA ASN A 161 -32.85 -38.89 -3.51
C ASN A 161 -32.41 -37.72 -4.41
N ILE A 162 -31.56 -36.82 -3.89
CA ILE A 162 -30.82 -35.86 -4.72
C ILE A 162 -29.59 -36.60 -5.25
N GLY A 163 -29.72 -37.15 -6.47
CA GLY A 163 -28.59 -37.77 -7.16
C GLY A 163 -27.50 -36.76 -7.54
N ILE A 164 -26.36 -37.28 -8.03
CA ILE A 164 -25.17 -36.51 -8.46
C ILE A 164 -25.53 -35.33 -9.38
N SER A 165 -26.56 -35.47 -10.22
CA SER A 165 -27.07 -34.41 -11.10
C SER A 165 -27.64 -33.19 -10.36
N GLY A 166 -28.21 -33.37 -9.16
CA GLY A 166 -28.73 -32.26 -8.34
C GLY A 166 -27.61 -31.47 -7.67
N ILE A 167 -26.54 -32.15 -7.23
CA ILE A 167 -25.33 -31.51 -6.70
C ILE A 167 -24.60 -30.75 -7.82
N GLN A 168 -24.54 -31.33 -9.03
CA GLN A 168 -23.93 -30.67 -10.18
C GLN A 168 -24.71 -29.40 -10.59
N ARG A 169 -26.04 -29.45 -10.56
CA ARG A 169 -26.88 -28.27 -10.81
C ARG A 169 -26.69 -27.20 -9.72
N GLN A 170 -26.67 -27.59 -8.45
CA GLN A 170 -26.44 -26.65 -7.35
C GLN A 170 -25.04 -26.00 -7.40
N LYS A 171 -24.02 -26.76 -7.85
CA LYS A 171 -22.67 -26.20 -8.04
C LYS A 171 -22.62 -25.24 -9.23
N GLN A 172 -23.32 -25.55 -10.31
CA GLN A 172 -23.45 -24.65 -11.46
C GLN A 172 -24.20 -23.37 -11.07
N ASP A 173 -25.33 -23.48 -10.38
CA ASP A 173 -26.12 -22.33 -9.93
C ASP A 173 -25.32 -21.41 -9.00
N LYS A 174 -24.43 -21.97 -8.15
CA LYS A 174 -23.50 -21.20 -7.32
C LYS A 174 -22.42 -20.48 -8.14
N LEU A 175 -21.88 -21.13 -9.17
CA LEU A 175 -20.91 -20.50 -10.08
C LEU A 175 -21.58 -19.35 -10.84
N ASP A 176 -22.79 -19.57 -11.36
CA ASP A 176 -23.53 -18.56 -12.09
C ASP A 176 -23.89 -17.35 -11.20
N GLN A 177 -24.21 -17.59 -9.92
CA GLN A 177 -24.42 -16.51 -8.93
C GLN A 177 -23.13 -15.75 -8.60
N GLN A 178 -22.00 -16.44 -8.47
CA GLN A 178 -20.70 -15.79 -8.27
C GLN A 178 -20.31 -14.93 -9.48
N ASP A 179 -20.52 -15.43 -10.70
CA ASP A 179 -20.26 -14.69 -11.92
C ASP A 179 -21.16 -13.46 -12.06
N GLN A 180 -22.43 -13.55 -11.66
CA GLN A 180 -23.33 -12.39 -11.61
C GLN A 180 -22.86 -11.35 -10.60
N GLN A 181 -22.47 -11.77 -9.40
CA GLN A 181 -21.98 -10.87 -8.36
C GLN A 181 -20.65 -10.19 -8.76
N ILE A 182 -19.77 -10.93 -9.43
CA ILE A 182 -18.52 -10.40 -9.99
C ILE A 182 -18.83 -9.37 -11.09
N ASN A 183 -19.74 -9.67 -12.00
CA ASN A 183 -20.15 -8.75 -13.07
C ASN A 183 -20.84 -7.49 -12.54
N GLU A 184 -21.66 -7.60 -11.49
CA GLU A 184 -22.26 -6.45 -10.81
C GLU A 184 -21.19 -5.57 -10.14
N SER A 185 -20.21 -6.20 -9.46
CA SER A 185 -19.08 -5.48 -8.86
C SER A 185 -18.20 -4.76 -9.90
N PHE A 186 -18.01 -5.34 -11.10
CA PHE A 186 -17.29 -4.68 -12.19
C PHE A 186 -18.06 -3.52 -12.82
N LYS A 187 -19.40 -3.56 -12.83
CA LYS A 187 -20.22 -2.43 -13.28
C LYS A 187 -20.05 -1.23 -12.36
N ASP A 188 -20.04 -1.45 -11.05
CA ASP A 188 -19.85 -0.38 -10.06
C ASP A 188 -18.45 0.24 -10.14
N LEU A 189 -17.41 -0.59 -10.36
CA LEU A 189 -16.07 -0.08 -10.66
C LEU A 189 -16.04 0.74 -11.96
N GLY A 190 -16.80 0.34 -12.98
CA GLY A 190 -16.95 1.09 -14.22
C GLY A 190 -17.57 2.47 -14.01
N VAL A 191 -18.61 2.56 -13.18
CA VAL A 191 -19.26 3.83 -12.79
C VAL A 191 -18.30 4.71 -11.98
N LEU A 192 -17.56 4.11 -11.04
CA LEU A 192 -16.56 4.84 -10.25
C LEU A 192 -15.44 5.39 -11.14
N MET A 193 -14.96 4.58 -12.09
CA MET A 193 -13.95 4.97 -13.07
C MET A 193 -14.47 6.08 -14.00
N SER A 194 -15.76 6.04 -14.41
CA SER A 194 -16.33 7.11 -15.24
C SER A 194 -16.46 8.43 -14.47
N GLN A 195 -16.89 8.38 -13.20
CA GLN A 195 -16.98 9.55 -12.33
C GLN A 195 -15.59 10.15 -12.04
N ALA A 196 -14.60 9.30 -11.78
CA ALA A 196 -13.22 9.72 -11.64
C ALA A 196 -12.69 10.35 -12.93
N LYS A 197 -13.01 9.79 -14.11
CA LYS A 197 -12.63 10.34 -15.41
C LYS A 197 -13.22 11.73 -15.64
N GLU A 198 -14.49 11.96 -15.29
CA GLU A 198 -15.12 13.28 -15.37
C GLU A 198 -14.46 14.29 -14.43
N MET A 199 -14.17 13.90 -13.18
CA MET A 199 -13.48 14.75 -12.21
C MET A 199 -12.06 15.12 -12.66
N VAL A 200 -11.34 14.17 -13.26
CA VAL A 200 -10.01 14.38 -13.83
C VAL A 200 -10.07 15.30 -15.06
N ASN A 201 -11.05 15.12 -15.94
CA ASN A 201 -11.23 15.99 -17.12
C ASN A 201 -11.54 17.44 -16.73
N LEU A 202 -12.41 17.64 -15.73
CA LEU A 202 -12.70 18.96 -15.18
C LEU A 202 -11.43 19.59 -14.58
N SER A 203 -10.66 18.81 -13.84
CA SER A 203 -9.39 19.25 -13.25
C SER A 203 -8.38 19.67 -14.32
N ASN A 204 -8.23 18.89 -15.40
CA ASN A 204 -7.36 19.26 -16.54
C ASN A 204 -7.85 20.53 -17.27
N SER A 205 -9.17 20.73 -17.39
CA SER A 205 -9.71 21.99 -17.92
C SER A 205 -9.43 23.18 -17.00
N LEU A 206 -9.42 23.00 -15.68
CA LEU A 206 -9.08 24.05 -14.73
C LEU A 206 -7.58 24.36 -14.76
N ILE A 207 -6.72 23.34 -14.77
CA ILE A 207 -5.27 23.49 -14.87
C ILE A 207 -4.90 24.25 -16.14
N SER A 208 -5.48 23.89 -17.29
CA SER A 208 -5.22 24.60 -18.56
C SER A 208 -5.73 26.03 -18.60
N LYS A 209 -6.79 26.37 -17.85
CA LYS A 209 -7.26 27.75 -17.69
C LYS A 209 -6.35 28.54 -16.75
N ILE A 210 -5.89 27.93 -15.66
CA ILE A 210 -4.94 28.53 -14.71
C ILE A 210 -3.61 28.80 -15.41
N SER A 211 -3.05 27.83 -16.14
CA SER A 211 -1.78 28.00 -16.85
C SER A 211 -1.84 29.09 -17.92
N LYS A 212 -2.96 29.20 -18.65
CA LYS A 212 -3.19 30.31 -19.60
C LYS A 212 -3.35 31.66 -18.90
N ALA A 213 -4.03 31.71 -17.75
CA ALA A 213 -4.20 32.93 -16.97
C ALA A 213 -2.86 33.41 -16.37
N THR A 214 -2.03 32.50 -15.87
CA THR A 214 -0.69 32.82 -15.33
C THR A 214 0.28 33.31 -16.41
N VAL A 215 0.14 32.84 -17.66
CA VAL A 215 0.96 33.32 -18.80
C VAL A 215 0.47 34.68 -19.32
N ALA A 216 -0.80 35.04 -19.12
CA ALA A 216 -1.36 36.33 -19.51
C ALA A 216 -1.06 37.47 -18.53
N SER A 217 -0.74 37.17 -17.27
CA SER A 217 -0.34 38.13 -16.24
C SER A 217 1.18 38.14 -16.06
N THR A 218 1.84 39.18 -16.57
CA THR A 218 3.31 39.38 -16.57
C THR A 218 3.97 39.60 -15.20
N ASN A 219 3.30 39.26 -14.09
CA ASN A 219 3.81 39.46 -12.73
C ASN A 219 3.91 38.11 -12.01
N GLU A 220 5.12 37.57 -11.93
CA GLU A 220 5.44 36.25 -11.32
C GLU A 220 5.19 36.16 -9.80
N ASN A 221 4.77 37.26 -9.15
CA ASN A 221 4.77 37.40 -7.68
C ASN A 221 3.40 37.32 -6.99
N GLU A 222 2.29 37.17 -7.73
CA GLU A 222 0.94 37.03 -7.14
C GLU A 222 0.27 35.71 -7.57
N GLU A 223 0.96 34.59 -7.37
CA GLU A 223 0.24 33.32 -7.23
C GLU A 223 -0.62 33.41 -5.97
N THR A 224 -1.92 33.61 -6.14
CA THR A 224 -2.88 33.64 -5.03
C THR A 224 -2.75 32.37 -4.20
N GLU A 225 -2.81 32.50 -2.87
CA GLU A 225 -2.74 31.38 -1.92
C GLU A 225 -3.71 30.24 -2.28
N ASP A 226 -4.85 30.58 -2.89
CA ASP A 226 -5.84 29.61 -3.35
C ASP A 226 -5.36 28.80 -4.56
N ILE A 227 -4.61 29.40 -5.50
CA ILE A 227 -3.97 28.67 -6.60
C ILE A 227 -2.88 27.74 -6.05
N LYS A 228 -2.11 28.16 -5.05
CA LYS A 228 -1.08 27.30 -4.42
C LYS A 228 -1.70 26.11 -3.67
N LYS A 229 -2.77 26.33 -2.90
CA LYS A 229 -3.52 25.27 -2.22
C LYS A 229 -4.15 24.31 -3.22
N LEU A 230 -4.71 24.84 -4.30
CA LEU A 230 -5.32 24.06 -5.38
C LEU A 230 -4.27 23.25 -6.16
N LYS A 231 -3.09 23.83 -6.45
CA LYS A 231 -1.92 23.11 -6.95
C LYS A 231 -1.46 22.01 -5.98
N GLY A 232 -1.48 22.27 -4.67
CA GLY A 232 -1.19 21.28 -3.64
C GLY A 232 -2.21 20.13 -3.58
N TYR A 233 -3.50 20.42 -3.74
CA TYR A 233 -4.54 19.40 -3.86
C TYR A 233 -4.39 18.58 -5.14
N PHE A 234 -4.05 19.20 -6.28
CA PHE A 234 -3.75 18.47 -7.51
C PHE A 234 -2.50 17.63 -7.40
N LEU A 235 -1.45 18.12 -6.75
CA LEU A 235 -0.23 17.34 -6.49
C LEU A 235 -0.54 16.14 -5.59
N ASN A 236 -1.35 16.31 -4.56
CA ASN A 236 -1.78 15.23 -3.66
C ASN A 236 -2.72 14.23 -4.35
N MET A 237 -3.52 14.67 -5.32
CA MET A 237 -4.33 13.80 -6.19
C MET A 237 -3.54 13.20 -7.36
N GLY A 238 -2.29 13.64 -7.56
CA GLY A 238 -1.44 13.15 -8.63
C GLY A 238 -1.83 13.66 -10.03
N LEU A 239 -2.35 14.88 -10.14
CA LEU A 239 -2.73 15.54 -11.38
C LEU A 239 -1.67 16.58 -11.74
N ILE A 240 -0.65 16.16 -12.50
CA ILE A 240 0.35 17.06 -13.10
C ILE A 240 -0.01 17.31 -14.58
N ASP A 241 0.44 18.46 -15.10
CA ASP A 241 0.26 18.97 -16.46
C ASP A 241 0.16 17.89 -17.56
N ASN A 242 -1.06 17.69 -18.05
CA ASN A 242 -1.40 17.05 -19.33
C ASN A 242 -0.46 15.92 -19.80
N PRO A 243 -0.31 14.82 -19.02
CA PRO A 243 0.65 13.77 -19.34
C PRO A 243 0.29 13.10 -20.65
N VAL A 244 1.30 12.71 -21.44
CA VAL A 244 1.07 11.89 -22.62
C VAL A 244 0.46 10.55 -22.18
N THR A 245 -0.80 10.32 -22.55
CA THR A 245 -1.54 9.08 -22.29
C THR A 245 -1.73 8.28 -23.58
N LYS A 246 -1.91 6.96 -23.46
CA LYS A 246 -2.18 6.08 -24.60
C LYS A 246 -3.44 6.52 -25.36
N GLU A 247 -4.42 7.06 -24.63
CA GLU A 247 -5.69 7.55 -25.17
C GLU A 247 -5.52 8.80 -26.05
N SER A 248 -4.57 9.70 -25.75
CA SER A 248 -4.40 10.95 -26.51
C SER A 248 -3.48 10.82 -27.72
N SER A 249 -2.54 9.87 -27.71
CA SER A 249 -1.40 9.85 -28.66
C SER A 249 -1.27 8.58 -29.51
N GLY A 250 -2.07 7.54 -29.25
CA GLY A 250 -2.16 6.34 -30.10
C GLY A 250 -0.80 5.74 -30.48
N SER A 251 -0.53 5.61 -31.78
CA SER A 251 0.72 5.02 -32.31
C SER A 251 1.98 5.88 -32.09
N GLN A 252 1.82 7.17 -31.79
CA GLN A 252 2.93 8.09 -31.51
C GLN A 252 3.22 8.23 -30.01
N TYR A 253 2.49 7.50 -29.16
CA TYR A 253 2.61 7.53 -27.71
C TYR A 253 4.06 7.44 -27.22
N HIS A 254 4.84 6.44 -27.67
CA HIS A 254 6.22 6.28 -27.24
C HIS A 254 7.15 7.40 -27.73
N LYS A 255 6.83 8.02 -28.87
CA LYS A 255 7.62 9.15 -29.42
C LYS A 255 7.35 10.43 -28.63
N ALA A 256 6.08 10.72 -28.33
CA ALA A 256 5.69 11.84 -27.50
C ALA A 256 6.20 11.68 -26.06
N LEU A 257 6.12 10.46 -25.51
CA LEU A 257 6.67 10.12 -24.19
C LEU A 257 8.20 10.32 -24.15
N ALA A 258 8.92 9.94 -25.21
CA ALA A 258 10.36 10.17 -25.30
C ALA A 258 10.71 11.67 -25.22
N LEU A 259 9.97 12.53 -25.94
CA LEU A 259 10.16 13.99 -25.89
C LEU A 259 9.90 14.56 -24.49
N GLU A 260 8.83 14.09 -23.83
CA GLU A 260 8.50 14.51 -22.47
C GLU A 260 9.61 14.12 -21.47
N ILE A 261 10.11 12.87 -21.57
CA ILE A 261 11.22 12.40 -20.74
C ILE A 261 12.45 13.27 -20.97
N SER A 262 12.78 13.58 -22.22
CA SER A 262 13.90 14.46 -22.54
C SER A 262 13.75 15.82 -21.87
N ASN A 263 12.63 16.51 -22.07
CA ASN A 263 12.43 17.86 -21.54
C ASN A 263 12.47 17.91 -20.00
N ASN A 264 11.88 16.92 -19.34
CA ASN A 264 11.79 16.88 -17.88
C ASN A 264 13.10 16.46 -17.23
N PHE A 265 13.80 15.48 -17.80
CA PHE A 265 14.97 14.89 -17.17
C PHE A 265 16.31 15.49 -17.61
N THR A 266 16.41 16.22 -18.72
CA THR A 266 17.70 16.83 -19.14
C THR A 266 18.32 17.69 -18.04
N LYS A 267 17.52 18.53 -17.35
CA LYS A 267 18.02 19.38 -16.24
C LYS A 267 18.39 18.58 -14.99
N ILE A 268 17.64 17.52 -14.69
CA ILE A 268 17.86 16.72 -13.47
C ILE A 268 19.08 15.81 -13.65
N ILE A 269 19.26 15.24 -14.85
CA ILE A 269 20.38 14.38 -15.19
C ILE A 269 21.67 15.21 -15.24
N SER A 270 21.64 16.44 -15.77
CA SER A 270 22.83 17.30 -15.83
C SER A 270 23.34 17.71 -14.45
N GLN A 271 22.45 17.91 -13.47
CA GLN A 271 22.82 18.21 -12.09
C GLN A 271 23.42 17.00 -11.36
N ASN A 272 22.95 15.79 -11.65
CA ASN A 272 23.33 14.56 -10.93
C ASN A 272 24.42 13.74 -11.65
N GLY A 273 25.41 14.42 -12.24
CA GLY A 273 26.57 13.77 -12.87
C GLY A 273 26.34 13.21 -14.28
N GLY A 274 25.27 13.63 -14.96
CA GLY A 274 25.06 13.37 -16.39
C GLY A 274 24.53 11.97 -16.74
N ILE A 275 24.31 11.11 -15.74
CA ILE A 275 23.86 9.72 -15.92
C ILE A 275 22.76 9.42 -14.90
N MET A 276 21.68 8.77 -15.34
CA MET A 276 20.61 8.30 -14.45
C MET A 276 20.12 6.92 -14.84
N THR A 277 19.82 6.09 -13.84
CA THR A 277 19.28 4.75 -14.06
C THR A 277 17.82 4.81 -14.51
N LEU A 278 17.41 3.87 -15.35
CA LEU A 278 16.01 3.79 -15.78
C LEU A 278 15.04 3.48 -14.63
N ALA A 279 15.50 2.79 -13.60
CA ALA A 279 14.71 2.58 -12.38
C ALA A 279 14.44 3.90 -11.65
N ASP A 280 15.44 4.76 -11.50
CA ASP A 280 15.28 6.08 -10.88
C ASP A 280 14.36 6.98 -11.71
N ILE A 281 14.51 6.94 -13.05
CA ILE A 281 13.65 7.68 -13.97
C ILE A 281 12.21 7.19 -13.86
N TYR A 282 11.99 5.87 -13.84
CA TYR A 282 10.67 5.27 -13.69
C TYR A 282 9.99 5.74 -12.41
N CYS A 283 10.68 5.66 -11.27
CA CYS A 283 10.17 6.08 -9.99
C CYS A 283 9.89 7.59 -9.95
N LYS A 284 10.80 8.43 -10.44
CA LYS A 284 10.63 9.89 -10.47
C LYS A 284 9.48 10.31 -11.38
N LEU A 285 9.37 9.70 -12.56
CA LEU A 285 8.34 10.01 -13.54
C LEU A 285 6.95 9.59 -13.06
N ASN A 286 6.80 8.38 -12.54
CA ASN A 286 5.51 7.92 -12.01
C ASN A 286 5.12 8.65 -10.72
N ARG A 287 6.09 9.01 -9.88
CA ARG A 287 5.83 9.86 -8.71
C ARG A 287 5.37 11.26 -9.10
N ALA A 288 5.93 11.82 -10.19
CA ALA A 288 5.46 13.10 -10.73
C ALA A 288 4.06 12.94 -11.35
N ARG A 289 3.83 11.92 -12.19
CA ARG A 289 2.57 11.76 -12.92
C ARG A 289 1.36 11.34 -12.09
N GLY A 290 1.55 10.78 -10.91
CA GLY A 290 0.46 10.41 -10.02
C GLY A 290 -0.45 9.29 -10.54
N ILE A 291 -1.64 9.12 -9.94
CA ILE A 291 -2.52 7.95 -10.13
C ILE A 291 -3.14 7.92 -11.54
N ALA A 292 -3.42 9.08 -12.14
CA ALA A 292 -4.13 9.19 -13.42
C ALA A 292 -3.25 8.98 -14.66
N GLY A 293 -1.92 8.95 -14.50
CA GLY A 293 -0.96 8.98 -15.62
C GLY A 293 0.19 7.99 -15.51
N LEU A 294 0.04 6.91 -14.72
CA LEU A 294 1.08 5.91 -14.50
C LEU A 294 1.56 5.27 -15.82
N ILE A 295 2.87 5.08 -15.93
CA ILE A 295 3.52 4.42 -17.07
C ILE A 295 4.01 3.04 -16.63
N SER A 296 3.86 2.05 -17.52
CA SER A 296 4.44 0.72 -17.32
C SER A 296 5.95 0.72 -17.57
N ALA A 297 6.68 -0.22 -16.96
CA ALA A 297 8.13 -0.31 -17.18
C ALA A 297 8.48 -0.56 -18.66
N GLU A 298 7.67 -1.33 -19.37
CA GLU A 298 7.85 -1.61 -20.80
C GLU A 298 7.63 -0.37 -21.67
N ASP A 299 6.59 0.41 -21.37
CA ASP A 299 6.29 1.64 -22.11
C ASP A 299 7.41 2.68 -21.98
N LEU A 300 7.98 2.81 -20.78
CA LEU A 300 9.14 3.65 -20.51
C LEU A 300 10.35 3.16 -21.31
N LEU A 301 10.65 1.86 -21.27
CA LEU A 301 11.77 1.28 -22.01
C LEU A 301 11.62 1.51 -23.52
N ASN A 302 10.42 1.30 -24.06
CA ASN A 302 10.13 1.53 -25.47
C ASN A 302 10.26 3.01 -25.86
N ALA A 303 9.83 3.94 -25.00
CA ALA A 303 10.07 5.37 -25.22
C ALA A 303 11.56 5.71 -25.18
N CYS A 304 12.34 5.16 -24.24
CA CYS A 304 13.78 5.39 -24.18
C CYS A 304 14.52 4.82 -25.39
N LYS A 305 14.08 3.69 -25.96
CA LYS A 305 14.62 3.21 -27.25
C LYS A 305 14.31 4.16 -28.42
N GLN A 306 13.20 4.90 -28.36
CA GLN A 306 12.87 5.92 -29.36
C GLN A 306 13.73 7.19 -29.20
N LEU A 307 14.19 7.53 -27.99
CA LEU A 307 15.12 8.67 -27.76
C LEU A 307 16.35 8.60 -28.69
N ASN A 308 16.95 7.41 -28.80
CA ASN A 308 18.13 7.18 -29.65
C ASN A 308 17.88 7.45 -31.14
N LYS A 309 16.62 7.39 -31.59
CA LYS A 309 16.24 7.66 -32.98
C LYS A 309 15.93 9.13 -33.25
N ILE A 310 15.58 9.88 -32.21
CA ILE A 310 15.13 11.27 -32.32
C ILE A 310 16.31 12.25 -32.17
N ASN A 311 17.51 11.75 -31.82
CA ASN A 311 18.76 12.52 -31.68
C ASN A 311 18.59 13.76 -30.77
N LEU A 312 18.13 13.50 -29.54
CA LEU A 312 18.02 14.48 -28.47
C LEU A 312 19.27 14.46 -27.61
N ASP A 313 19.41 15.43 -26.71
CA ASP A 313 20.54 15.52 -25.77
C ASP A 313 20.71 14.28 -24.88
N LEU A 314 19.64 13.49 -24.71
CA LEU A 314 19.65 12.24 -23.95
C LEU A 314 19.74 11.02 -24.85
N LYS A 315 20.68 10.14 -24.53
CA LYS A 315 20.87 8.84 -25.14
C LYS A 315 20.58 7.73 -24.15
N TYR A 316 19.85 6.72 -24.62
CA TYR A 316 19.64 5.47 -23.92
C TYR A 316 20.76 4.49 -24.22
N ASN A 317 21.44 4.03 -23.16
CA ASN A 317 22.54 3.07 -23.23
C ASN A 317 22.28 1.89 -22.28
N VAL A 318 22.97 0.78 -22.57
CA VAL A 318 22.96 -0.43 -21.74
C VAL A 318 24.38 -0.77 -21.35
N TYR A 319 24.67 -0.69 -20.05
CA TYR A 319 25.94 -1.12 -19.50
C TYR A 319 25.92 -2.61 -19.26
N LYS A 320 26.59 -3.36 -20.13
CA LYS A 320 26.63 -4.83 -20.09
C LYS A 320 27.26 -5.36 -18.80
N ASP A 321 28.32 -4.72 -18.32
CA ASP A 321 29.07 -5.16 -17.14
C ASP A 321 28.23 -5.13 -15.86
N LEU A 322 27.27 -4.20 -15.80
CA LEU A 322 26.39 -4.00 -14.64
C LEU A 322 24.95 -4.42 -14.93
N ASN A 323 24.68 -4.96 -16.12
CA ASN A 323 23.35 -5.21 -16.68
C ASN A 323 22.35 -4.09 -16.39
N LEU A 324 22.79 -2.84 -16.63
CA LEU A 324 22.06 -1.64 -16.21
C LEU A 324 21.61 -0.83 -17.41
N HIS A 325 20.33 -0.46 -17.37
CA HIS A 325 19.72 0.42 -18.35
C HIS A 325 19.81 1.88 -17.85
N VAL A 326 20.40 2.77 -18.66
CA VAL A 326 20.69 4.15 -18.27
C VAL A 326 20.31 5.15 -19.35
N LEU A 327 20.02 6.38 -18.92
CA LEU A 327 20.04 7.56 -19.77
C LEU A 327 21.28 8.40 -19.46
N GLU A 328 21.98 8.79 -20.50
CA GLU A 328 23.19 9.61 -20.45
C GLU A 328 23.00 10.85 -21.31
N ILE A 329 23.58 11.97 -20.89
CA ILE A 329 23.66 13.17 -21.72
C ILE A 329 24.79 12.98 -22.74
N GLN A 330 24.52 13.23 -24.02
CA GLN A 330 25.47 13.02 -25.12
C GLN A 330 26.62 14.05 -25.17
N ASN A 331 26.79 14.88 -24.15
CA ASN A 331 27.82 15.91 -24.13
C ASN A 331 29.14 15.36 -23.56
N ASN A 332 30.15 15.15 -24.42
CA ASN A 332 31.49 14.72 -24.02
C ASN A 332 32.12 15.66 -22.97
N GLN A 333 31.74 16.94 -22.95
CA GLN A 333 32.21 17.91 -21.95
C GLN A 333 31.77 17.54 -20.53
N MET A 334 30.62 16.86 -20.37
CA MET A 334 30.13 16.45 -19.05
C MET A 334 31.03 15.37 -18.44
N ASN A 335 31.52 14.44 -19.26
CA ASN A 335 32.46 13.41 -18.79
C ASN A 335 33.78 14.04 -18.33
N GLU A 336 34.29 15.03 -19.06
CA GLU A 336 35.48 15.78 -18.66
C GLU A 336 35.25 16.58 -17.37
N GLN A 337 34.12 17.28 -17.25
CA GLN A 337 33.76 18.03 -16.03
C GLN A 337 33.62 17.11 -14.81
N ASN A 338 32.98 15.96 -14.97
CA ASN A 338 32.88 14.95 -13.92
C ASN A 338 34.27 14.45 -13.51
N MET A 339 35.16 14.21 -14.47
CA MET A 339 36.53 13.78 -14.17
C MET A 339 37.35 14.84 -13.46
N SER A 340 37.21 16.12 -13.82
CA SER A 340 37.87 17.22 -13.11
C SER A 340 37.38 17.30 -11.67
N LYS A 341 36.06 17.23 -11.44
CA LYS A 341 35.49 17.20 -10.08
C LYS A 341 35.95 16.00 -9.26
N ILE A 342 36.02 14.81 -9.87
CA ILE A 342 36.54 13.60 -9.20
C ILE A 342 38.01 13.81 -8.82
N SER A 343 38.81 14.41 -9.70
CA SER A 343 40.22 14.69 -9.43
C SER A 343 40.38 15.68 -8.28
N GLU A 344 39.60 16.77 -8.25
CA GLU A 344 39.56 17.73 -7.13
C GLU A 344 39.17 17.06 -5.81
N LEU A 345 38.17 16.17 -5.83
CA LEU A 345 37.72 15.45 -4.64
C LEU A 345 38.77 14.46 -4.12
N ILE A 346 39.54 13.84 -5.00
CA ILE A 346 40.64 12.95 -4.64
C ILE A 346 41.81 13.74 -4.07
N GLU A 347 42.11 14.92 -4.62
CA GLU A 347 43.15 15.81 -4.06
C GLU A 347 42.80 16.30 -2.65
N GLN A 348 41.51 16.45 -2.33
CA GLN A 348 41.05 16.85 -1.00
C GLN A 348 41.03 15.69 0.02
N ASN A 349 40.65 14.48 -0.40
CA ASN A 349 40.38 13.36 0.51
C ASN A 349 41.42 12.22 0.46
N GLU A 350 42.49 12.39 -0.33
CA GLU A 350 43.53 11.40 -0.71
C GLU A 350 43.01 10.16 -1.48
N TYR A 351 41.84 9.66 -1.10
CA TYR A 351 41.13 8.55 -1.74
C TYR A 351 39.64 8.84 -1.82
N LEU A 352 38.97 8.11 -2.72
CA LEU A 352 37.54 8.24 -2.93
C LEU A 352 36.88 6.87 -2.99
N THR A 353 35.82 6.68 -2.21
CA THR A 353 34.95 5.51 -2.30
C THR A 353 33.72 5.81 -3.17
N PRO A 354 33.08 4.80 -3.78
CA PRO A 354 31.83 5.00 -4.51
C PRO A 354 30.74 5.69 -3.69
N TYR A 355 30.68 5.41 -2.38
CA TYR A 355 29.75 6.06 -1.46
C TYR A 355 30.09 7.53 -1.24
N GLY A 356 31.36 7.86 -1.02
CA GLY A 356 31.82 9.25 -0.87
C GLY A 356 31.50 10.09 -2.10
N LEU A 357 31.74 9.54 -3.29
CA LEU A 357 31.42 10.23 -4.55
C LEU A 357 29.90 10.42 -4.73
N SER A 358 29.10 9.39 -4.45
CA SER A 358 27.64 9.46 -4.53
C SER A 358 27.08 10.59 -3.66
N LYS A 359 27.60 10.76 -2.44
CA LYS A 359 27.18 11.82 -1.52
C LYS A 359 27.59 13.22 -2.01
N SER A 360 28.79 13.36 -2.57
CA SER A 360 29.29 14.66 -3.06
C SER A 360 28.58 15.10 -4.34
N MET A 361 28.38 14.18 -5.30
CA MET A 361 27.76 14.49 -6.59
C MET A 361 26.22 14.38 -6.59
N GLY A 362 25.62 13.87 -5.52
CA GLY A 362 24.17 13.67 -5.44
C GLY A 362 23.63 12.60 -6.42
N CYS A 363 24.49 11.68 -6.87
CA CYS A 363 24.13 10.63 -7.83
C CYS A 363 23.93 9.27 -7.14
N SER A 364 23.31 8.32 -7.83
CA SER A 364 23.12 6.95 -7.32
C SER A 364 24.46 6.24 -7.12
N LEU A 365 24.56 5.37 -6.10
CA LEU A 365 25.78 4.62 -5.77
C LEU A 365 26.33 3.84 -6.98
N ILE A 366 25.44 3.28 -7.79
CA ILE A 366 25.81 2.49 -8.97
C ILE A 366 26.43 3.39 -10.05
N VAL A 367 25.88 4.60 -10.22
CA VAL A 367 26.42 5.61 -11.15
C VAL A 367 27.78 6.11 -10.67
N ALA A 368 27.92 6.40 -9.36
CA ALA A 368 29.19 6.80 -8.77
C ALA A 368 30.28 5.73 -8.96
N LYS A 369 29.94 4.45 -8.72
CA LYS A 369 30.85 3.34 -8.98
C LYS A 369 31.26 3.27 -10.45
N LYS A 370 30.31 3.45 -11.38
CA LYS A 370 30.58 3.45 -12.83
C LYS A 370 31.53 4.57 -13.24
N LEU A 371 31.31 5.80 -12.76
CA LEU A 371 32.16 6.95 -13.06
C LEU A 371 33.62 6.73 -12.61
N LEU A 372 33.82 6.09 -11.45
CA LEU A 372 35.14 5.75 -10.94
C LEU A 372 35.83 4.67 -11.79
N LEU A 373 35.07 3.64 -12.19
CA LEU A 373 35.58 2.60 -13.11
C LEU A 373 35.92 3.18 -14.48
N ASP A 374 35.15 4.15 -14.97
CA ASP A 374 35.49 4.87 -16.20
C ASP A 374 36.80 5.65 -16.04
N GLY A 375 37.02 6.30 -14.90
CA GLY A 375 38.26 7.02 -14.61
C GLY A 375 39.47 6.09 -14.60
N GLU A 376 39.30 4.86 -14.15
CA GLU A 376 40.30 3.79 -14.24
C GLU A 376 40.56 3.38 -15.70
N GLN A 377 39.52 3.18 -16.50
CA GLN A 377 39.65 2.83 -17.92
C GLN A 377 40.39 3.91 -18.73
N TYR A 378 40.19 5.19 -18.40
CA TYR A 378 40.95 6.30 -18.99
C TYR A 378 42.37 6.46 -18.41
N GLY A 379 42.76 5.62 -17.45
CA GLY A 379 44.08 5.66 -16.82
C GLY A 379 44.29 6.81 -15.83
N LYS A 380 43.25 7.56 -15.46
CA LYS A 380 43.35 8.68 -14.51
C LYS A 380 43.33 8.23 -13.06
N LEU A 381 42.65 7.12 -12.78
CA LEU A 381 42.48 6.57 -11.44
C LEU A 381 43.09 5.18 -11.35
N CYS A 382 43.53 4.81 -10.15
CA CYS A 382 43.89 3.44 -9.80
C CYS A 382 42.97 2.95 -8.68
N ARG A 383 42.59 1.67 -8.72
CA ARG A 383 41.78 1.04 -7.68
C ARG A 383 42.65 0.30 -6.68
N ASP A 384 42.26 0.37 -5.42
CA ASP A 384 42.68 -0.52 -4.36
C ASP A 384 41.44 -1.29 -3.89
N GLU A 385 41.40 -2.58 -4.26
CA GLU A 385 40.28 -3.47 -3.97
C GLU A 385 40.70 -4.45 -2.88
N THR A 386 40.12 -4.27 -1.69
CA THR A 386 40.30 -5.17 -0.55
C THR A 386 38.98 -5.88 -0.25
N ASN A 387 39.02 -6.95 0.54
CA ASN A 387 37.80 -7.65 0.97
C ASN A 387 36.81 -6.78 1.77
N ILE A 388 37.28 -5.61 2.26
CA ILE A 388 36.52 -4.74 3.15
C ILE A 388 36.03 -3.49 2.40
N ASP A 389 36.86 -2.96 1.49
CA ASP A 389 36.62 -1.65 0.89
C ASP A 389 37.16 -1.55 -0.54
N LEU A 390 36.49 -0.72 -1.34
CA LEU A 390 36.87 -0.39 -2.71
C LEU A 390 37.20 1.11 -2.77
N ARG A 391 38.48 1.40 -2.91
CA ARG A 391 39.01 2.77 -2.90
C ARG A 391 39.62 3.10 -4.25
N PHE A 392 39.46 4.35 -4.67
CA PHE A 392 40.07 4.89 -5.86
C PHE A 392 41.03 6.01 -5.49
N TYR A 393 42.21 5.98 -6.08
CA TYR A 393 43.29 6.94 -5.90
C TYR A 393 43.65 7.57 -7.25
N LYS A 394 44.34 8.71 -7.19
CA LYS A 394 44.95 9.31 -8.38
C LYS A 394 46.00 8.35 -8.92
N ASN A 395 45.99 8.10 -10.23
CA ASN A 395 46.94 7.19 -10.82
C ASN A 395 48.34 7.82 -10.88
N LEU A 396 49.22 7.41 -9.97
CA LEU A 396 50.63 7.83 -9.95
C LEU A 396 51.53 6.91 -10.77
N PHE A 397 51.03 5.76 -11.25
CA PHE A 397 51.80 4.77 -12.00
C PHE A 397 51.95 5.11 -13.48
N LEU A 398 51.04 5.94 -14.02
CA LEU A 398 51.04 6.40 -15.41
C LEU A 398 51.49 7.87 -15.56
N LEU A 399 52.18 8.42 -14.55
CA LEU A 399 52.77 9.76 -14.60
C LEU A 399 54.01 9.82 -15.49
#